data_AF-A0A6P0V2Q6-F1
#
_entry.id   AF-A0A6P0V2Q6-F1
#
_cell.length_a   1.000
_cell.length_b   1.000
_cell.length_c   1.000
_cell.angle_alpha   90.00
_cell.angle_beta   90.00
_cell.angle_gamma   90.00
#
_symmetry.space_group_name_H-M   'P 1'
#
loop_
_entity.id
_entity.type
_entity.pdbx_description
1 polymer ?
#
loop_
_entity_poly.entity_id
_entity_poly.type
_entity_poly.pdbx_seq_one_letter_code
_entity_poly.pdbx_strand_id
1 'polypeptide(L)'
;MNFELILVPTRWKLRKAIKAVNEVMADLLVVKHPDKTFIGRIARGFEFQGYWFHTTGVGVAQKTVDRMMAKVTQLYERGASIGRIGDYLRRWVGWVKGGLWGCCCWVALLVLVAAFWLCVDHTLHSIY
;
A
#
# COMPACT_ATOMS: atom_id res chain seq x y z
N MET A 1 -10.94 9.49 9.38
CA MET A 1 -11.01 8.01 9.49
C MET A 1 -9.84 7.58 10.33
N ASN A 2 -10.09 7.04 11.53
CA ASN A 2 -9.04 6.49 12.39
C ASN A 2 -8.92 5.01 12.06
N PHE A 3 -7.72 4.55 11.70
CA PHE A 3 -7.43 3.15 11.42
C PHE A 3 -6.42 2.65 12.45
N GLU A 4 -6.71 1.53 13.09
CA GLU A 4 -5.87 0.96 14.14
C GLU A 4 -5.36 -0.43 13.74
N LEU A 5 -4.07 -0.68 13.96
CA LEU A 5 -3.43 -1.97 13.76
C LEU A 5 -2.91 -2.47 15.11
N ILE A 6 -3.36 -3.66 15.53
CA ILE A 6 -2.93 -4.29 16.76
C ILE A 6 -2.27 -5.64 16.43
N LEU A 7 -0.97 -5.75 16.68
CA LEU A 7 -0.22 -7.00 16.55
C LEU A 7 -0.02 -7.65 17.91
N VAL A 8 -0.32 -8.94 18.01
CA VAL A 8 -0.20 -9.70 19.26
C VAL A 8 0.39 -11.09 19.01
N PRO A 9 1.18 -11.63 19.95
CA PRO A 9 1.88 -12.90 19.74
C PRO A 9 0.95 -14.12 19.87
N THR A 10 -0.19 -14.00 20.55
CA THR A 10 -1.09 -15.15 20.81
C THR A 10 -2.55 -14.82 20.56
N ARG A 11 -3.33 -15.85 20.21
CA ARG A 11 -4.79 -15.74 20.01
C ARG A 11 -5.52 -15.28 21.28
N TRP A 12 -5.03 -15.65 22.46
CA TRP A 12 -5.63 -15.23 23.73
C TRP A 12 -5.47 -13.73 23.96
N LYS A 13 -4.28 -13.18 23.70
CA LYS A 13 -4.05 -11.73 23.74
C LYS A 13 -4.88 -11.00 22.69
N LEU A 14 -5.07 -11.59 21.50
CA LEU A 14 -5.95 -11.03 20.47
C LEU A 14 -7.40 -10.92 20.95
N ARG A 15 -7.95 -11.96 21.58
CA ARG A 15 -9.31 -11.92 22.13
C ARG A 15 -9.46 -10.86 23.22
N LYS A 16 -8.46 -10.71 24.09
CA LYS A 16 -8.44 -9.65 25.10
C LYS A 16 -8.39 -8.25 24.47
N ALA A 17 -7.53 -8.04 23.47
CA ALA A 17 -7.43 -6.76 22.77
C ALA A 17 -8.72 -6.41 22.02
N ILE A 18 -9.32 -7.38 21.30
CA ILE A 18 -10.61 -7.19 20.63
C ILE A 18 -11.71 -6.80 21.64
N LYS A 19 -11.74 -7.45 22.80
CA LYS A 19 -12.69 -7.12 23.87
C LYS A 19 -12.49 -5.69 24.37
N ALA A 20 -11.27 -5.31 24.74
CA ALA A 20 -10.97 -3.97 25.22
C ALA A 20 -11.30 -2.87 24.18
N VAL A 21 -10.97 -3.09 22.91
CA VAL A 21 -11.32 -2.16 21.82
C VAL A 21 -12.84 -2.05 21.65
N ASN A 22 -13.57 -3.17 21.73
CA ASN A 22 -15.03 -3.14 21.65
C ASN A 22 -15.65 -2.37 22.82
N GLU A 23 -15.15 -2.53 24.04
CA GLU A 23 -15.63 -1.80 25.23
C GLU A 23 -15.42 -0.29 25.05
N VAL A 24 -14.20 0.14 24.69
CA VAL A 24 -13.91 1.57 24.43
C VAL A 24 -14.74 2.13 23.28
N MET A 25 -14.92 1.36 22.20
CA MET A 25 -15.76 1.82 21.07
C MET A 25 -17.24 1.92 21.44
N ALA A 26 -17.74 1.04 22.31
CA ALA A 26 -19.11 1.11 22.82
C ALA A 26 -19.31 2.37 23.68
N ASP A 27 -18.35 2.69 24.55
CA ASP A 27 -18.37 3.90 25.38
C ASP A 27 -18.33 5.18 24.51
N LEU A 28 -17.62 5.13 23.38
CA LEU A 28 -17.53 6.22 22.40
C LEU A 28 -18.70 6.25 21.40
N LEU A 29 -19.65 5.32 21.48
CA LEU A 29 -20.77 5.16 20.53
C LEU A 29 -20.32 5.01 19.06
N VAL A 30 -19.13 4.41 18.84
CA VAL A 30 -18.56 4.18 17.50
C VAL A 30 -18.83 2.75 17.03
N VAL A 31 -19.46 2.61 15.87
CA VAL A 31 -19.72 1.31 15.25
C VAL A 31 -18.58 0.94 14.30
N LYS A 32 -18.06 -0.28 14.44
CA LYS A 32 -17.07 -0.84 13.50
C LYS A 32 -17.70 -1.10 12.15
N HIS A 33 -17.01 -0.72 11.08
CA HIS A 33 -17.41 -1.10 9.73
C HIS A 33 -17.02 -2.57 9.47
N PRO A 34 -17.98 -3.46 9.14
CA PRO A 34 -17.72 -4.90 8.98
C PRO A 34 -16.66 -5.17 7.91
N ASP A 35 -16.70 -4.45 6.79
CA ASP A 35 -15.77 -4.68 5.68
C ASP A 35 -14.34 -4.15 5.91
N LYS A 36 -14.10 -3.39 6.99
CA LYS A 36 -12.79 -2.78 7.27
C LYS A 36 -12.03 -3.49 8.38
N THR A 37 -12.58 -4.58 8.93
CA THR A 37 -12.01 -5.24 10.10
C THR A 37 -11.37 -6.57 9.68
N PHE A 38 -10.04 -6.59 9.55
CA PHE A 38 -9.29 -7.83 9.36
C PHE A 38 -8.87 -8.43 10.71
N ILE A 39 -9.24 -9.68 10.96
CA ILE A 39 -8.82 -10.44 12.14
C ILE A 39 -8.22 -11.76 11.64
N GLY A 40 -6.90 -11.90 11.74
CA GLY A 40 -6.21 -13.05 11.19
C GLY A 40 -4.76 -13.17 11.63
N ARG A 41 -4.13 -14.27 11.20
CA ARG A 41 -2.69 -14.47 11.40
C ARG A 41 -1.93 -13.65 10.35
N ILE A 42 -0.86 -12.98 10.76
CA ILE A 42 0.06 -12.27 9.86
C ILE A 42 0.69 -13.18 8.79
N ALA A 43 0.78 -14.49 9.05
CA ALA A 43 1.27 -15.48 8.08
C ALA A 43 0.38 -15.64 6.83
N ARG A 44 -0.89 -15.19 6.87
CA ARG A 44 -1.73 -15.10 5.66
C ARG A 44 -1.45 -13.84 4.84
N GLY A 45 -0.69 -12.93 5.45
CA GLY A 45 -0.52 -11.55 5.04
C GLY A 45 -1.80 -10.72 5.11
N PHE A 46 -1.64 -9.41 5.16
CA PHE A 46 -2.75 -8.47 5.08
C PHE A 46 -2.31 -7.10 4.56
N GLU A 47 -3.23 -6.38 3.92
CA GLU A 47 -3.02 -5.02 3.45
C GLU A 47 -3.37 -4.00 4.54
N PHE A 48 -2.49 -3.04 4.82
CA PHE A 48 -2.77 -1.91 5.70
C PHE A 48 -2.09 -0.64 5.19
N GLN A 49 -2.87 0.44 5.04
CA GLN A 49 -2.41 1.74 4.51
C GLN A 49 -1.60 1.68 3.20
N GLY A 50 -1.91 0.71 2.34
CA GLY A 50 -1.22 0.53 1.06
C GLY A 50 0.07 -0.29 1.12
N TYR A 51 0.41 -0.84 2.30
CA TYR A 51 1.47 -1.81 2.51
C TYR A 51 0.91 -3.22 2.67
N TRP A 52 1.71 -4.21 2.30
CA TRP A 52 1.46 -5.63 2.52
C TRP A 52 2.33 -6.11 3.67
N PHE A 53 1.71 -6.56 4.76
CA PHE A 53 2.39 -7.11 5.91
C PHE A 53 2.43 -8.62 5.82
N HIS A 54 3.59 -9.23 5.99
CA HIS A 54 3.78 -10.68 6.06
C HIS A 54 4.82 -11.04 7.14
N THR A 55 4.93 -12.32 7.51
CA THR A 55 5.94 -12.77 8.49
C THR A 55 7.37 -12.54 8.02
N THR A 56 7.59 -12.40 6.72
CA THR A 56 8.90 -12.16 6.11
C THR A 56 9.26 -10.67 5.98
N GLY A 57 8.32 -9.76 6.28
CA GLY A 57 8.56 -8.32 6.19
C GLY A 57 7.37 -7.53 5.67
N VAL A 58 7.63 -6.26 5.34
CA VAL A 58 6.65 -5.32 4.81
C VAL A 58 6.99 -5.01 3.35
N GLY A 59 6.00 -5.15 2.47
CA GLY A 59 6.08 -4.77 1.07
C GLY A 59 5.04 -3.71 0.70
N VAL A 60 5.03 -3.29 -0.55
CA VAL A 60 3.95 -2.45 -1.10
C VAL A 60 2.80 -3.35 -1.53
N ALA A 61 1.56 -3.01 -1.19
CA ALA A 61 0.39 -3.78 -1.62
C ALA A 61 0.22 -3.68 -3.14
N GLN A 62 -0.19 -4.77 -3.79
CA GLN A 62 -0.36 -4.82 -5.26
C GLN A 62 -1.33 -3.72 -5.74
N LYS A 63 -2.46 -3.54 -5.03
CA LYS A 63 -3.43 -2.48 -5.34
C LYS A 63 -2.83 -1.07 -5.31
N THR A 64 -1.81 -0.84 -4.49
CA THR A 64 -1.11 0.45 -4.43
C THR A 64 -0.27 0.67 -5.69
N VAL A 65 0.37 -0.38 -6.19
CA VAL A 65 1.10 -0.37 -7.47
C VAL A 65 0.12 -0.17 -8.63
N ASP A 66 -0.99 -0.90 -8.65
CA ASP A 66 -2.01 -0.79 -9.71
C ASP A 66 -2.60 0.63 -9.78
N ARG A 67 -2.88 1.25 -8.62
CA ARG A 67 -3.34 2.65 -8.53
C ARG A 67 -2.30 3.63 -9.03
N MET A 68 -1.02 3.38 -8.76
CA MET A 68 0.08 4.20 -9.26
C MET A 68 0.16 4.12 -10.78
N MET A 69 0.13 2.90 -11.33
CA MET A 69 0.13 2.66 -12.78
C MET A 69 -1.05 3.33 -13.46
N ALA A 70 -2.28 3.12 -12.96
CA ALA A 70 -3.48 3.77 -13.48
C ALA A 70 -3.37 5.30 -13.48
N LYS A 71 -2.73 5.87 -12.44
CA LYS A 71 -2.53 7.32 -12.37
C LYS A 71 -1.51 7.82 -13.38
N VAL A 72 -0.42 7.08 -13.59
CA VAL A 72 0.60 7.39 -14.61
C VAL A 72 -0.03 7.33 -16.01
N THR A 73 -0.75 6.26 -16.32
CA THR A 73 -1.50 6.10 -17.59
C THR A 73 -2.45 7.28 -17.81
N GLN A 74 -3.26 7.63 -16.81
CA GLN A 74 -4.16 8.79 -16.90
C GLN A 74 -3.42 10.11 -17.14
N LEU A 75 -2.26 10.33 -16.53
CA LEU A 75 -1.48 11.55 -16.76
C LEU A 75 -0.93 11.60 -18.19
N TYR A 76 -0.44 10.46 -18.68
CA TYR A 76 0.05 10.31 -20.05
C TYR A 76 -1.06 10.59 -21.08
N GLU A 77 -2.22 9.95 -20.94
CA GLU A 77 -3.37 10.12 -21.85
C GLU A 77 -3.89 11.56 -21.88
N ARG A 78 -3.71 12.31 -20.79
CA ARG A 78 -4.08 13.73 -20.69
C ARG A 78 -3.00 14.69 -21.24
N GLY A 79 -1.95 14.17 -21.86
CA GLY A 79 -0.85 14.96 -22.40
C GLY A 79 -0.01 15.66 -21.33
N ALA A 80 0.09 15.08 -20.12
CA ALA A 80 0.97 15.64 -19.09
C ALA A 80 2.44 15.58 -19.55
N SER A 81 3.20 16.63 -19.23
CA SER A 81 4.63 16.63 -19.51
C SER A 81 5.37 15.53 -18.75
N ILE A 82 6.47 15.05 -19.31
CA ILE A 82 7.35 14.05 -18.67
C ILE A 82 7.79 14.52 -17.27
N GLY A 83 8.09 15.81 -17.11
CA GLY A 83 8.43 16.40 -15.81
C GLY A 83 7.32 16.22 -14.77
N ARG A 84 6.05 16.44 -15.17
CA ARG A 84 4.89 16.27 -14.27
C ARG A 84 4.69 14.82 -13.85
N ILE A 85 4.88 13.87 -14.76
CA ILE A 85 4.82 12.43 -14.46
C ILE A 85 5.98 12.03 -13.53
N GLY A 86 7.20 12.50 -13.83
CA GLY A 86 8.37 12.28 -13.00
C GLY A 86 8.22 12.81 -11.57
N ASP A 87 7.64 14.00 -11.40
CA ASP A 87 7.38 14.57 -10.08
C ASP A 87 6.32 13.81 -9.29
N TYR A 88 5.30 13.26 -9.96
CA TYR A 88 4.35 12.37 -9.33
C TYR A 88 5.05 11.09 -8.82
N LEU A 89 5.84 10.45 -9.67
CA LEU A 89 6.58 9.23 -9.33
C LEU A 89 7.57 9.47 -8.18
N ARG A 90 8.30 10.60 -8.17
CA ARG A 90 9.20 10.96 -7.06
C ARG A 90 8.46 11.06 -5.73
N ARG A 91 7.30 11.74 -5.71
CA ARG A 91 6.47 11.84 -4.49
C ARG A 91 5.94 10.48 -4.06
N TRP A 92 5.50 9.65 -5.01
CA TRP A 92 5.02 8.30 -4.71
C TRP A 92 6.13 7.42 -4.12
N VAL A 93 7.34 7.45 -4.71
CA VAL A 93 8.51 6.74 -4.17
C VAL A 93 8.89 7.26 -2.79
N GLY A 94 8.84 8.57 -2.58
CA GLY A 94 9.07 9.19 -1.27
C GLY A 94 8.08 8.69 -0.22
N TRP A 95 6.80 8.63 -0.55
CA TRP A 95 5.76 8.05 0.30
C TRP A 95 6.01 6.57 0.59
N VAL A 96 6.31 5.75 -0.43
CA VAL A 96 6.61 4.31 -0.26
C VAL A 96 7.76 4.10 0.72
N LYS A 97 8.89 4.80 0.52
CA LYS A 97 10.05 4.74 1.40
C LYS A 97 9.71 5.19 2.82
N GLY A 98 8.86 6.21 2.95
CA GLY A 98 8.40 6.75 4.21
C GLY A 98 7.61 5.78 5.10
N GLY A 99 7.07 4.68 4.56
CA GLY A 99 6.41 3.62 5.36
C GLY A 99 7.15 2.28 5.39
N LEU A 100 8.27 2.12 4.67
CA LEU A 100 9.11 0.91 4.70
C LEU A 100 10.31 1.03 5.68
N TRP A 101 10.20 1.86 6.71
CA TRP A 101 11.31 2.12 7.66
C TRP A 101 11.87 0.81 8.22
N GLY A 102 13.08 0.44 7.78
CA GLY A 102 13.86 -0.69 8.32
C GLY A 102 14.06 -1.91 7.41
N CYS A 103 13.36 -2.04 6.27
CA CYS A 103 13.65 -3.13 5.32
C CYS A 103 14.57 -2.65 4.19
N CYS A 104 15.85 -3.03 4.26
CA CYS A 104 16.82 -2.81 3.21
C CYS A 104 16.40 -3.42 1.85
N CYS A 105 16.54 -2.59 0.80
CA CYS A 105 17.00 -2.92 -0.55
C CYS A 105 16.15 -3.88 -1.43
N TRP A 106 15.41 -3.33 -2.43
CA TRP A 106 15.32 -3.77 -3.85
C TRP A 106 14.08 -3.24 -4.59
N VAL A 107 12.95 -2.99 -3.90
CA VAL A 107 11.66 -2.70 -4.55
C VAL A 107 11.65 -1.37 -5.34
N ALA A 108 12.37 -0.36 -4.86
CA ALA A 108 12.37 0.96 -5.49
C ALA A 108 13.03 0.97 -6.88
N LEU A 109 14.01 0.09 -7.14
CA LEU A 109 14.71 0.05 -8.43
C LEU A 109 13.87 -0.66 -9.49
N LEU A 110 13.23 -1.78 -9.13
CA LEU A 110 12.37 -2.55 -10.05
C LEU A 110 11.15 -1.76 -10.51
N VAL A 111 10.50 -0.97 -9.63
CA VAL A 111 9.35 -0.15 -10.04
C VAL A 111 9.75 0.97 -10.99
N LEU A 112 10.90 1.61 -10.77
CA LEU A 112 11.40 2.66 -11.67
C LEU A 112 11.83 2.08 -13.02
N VAL A 113 12.50 0.93 -13.04
CA VAL A 113 12.94 0.26 -14.28
C VAL A 113 11.75 -0.32 -15.04
N ALA A 114 10.78 -0.94 -14.38
CA ALA A 114 9.59 -1.49 -15.03
C ALA A 114 8.65 -0.41 -15.57
N ALA A 115 8.46 0.70 -14.83
CA ALA A 115 7.69 1.84 -15.33
C ALA A 115 8.39 2.53 -16.51
N PHE A 116 9.73 2.57 -16.51
CA PHE A 116 10.50 3.07 -17.65
C PHE A 116 10.39 2.13 -18.87
N TRP A 117 10.54 0.81 -18.69
CA TRP A 117 10.42 -0.17 -19.77
C TRP A 117 9.01 -0.24 -20.37
N LEU A 118 7.96 -0.23 -19.55
CA LEU A 118 6.56 -0.22 -20.04
C LEU A 118 6.21 1.09 -20.76
N CYS A 119 6.82 2.22 -20.37
CA CYS A 119 6.66 3.49 -21.08
C CYS A 119 7.40 3.49 -22.43
N VAL A 120 8.52 2.76 -22.56
CA VAL A 120 9.31 2.67 -23.80
C VAL A 120 8.74 1.64 -24.79
N ASP A 121 8.24 0.50 -24.33
CA ASP A 121 7.65 -0.52 -25.22
C ASP A 121 6.34 -0.04 -25.86
N HIS A 122 5.50 0.70 -25.10
CA HIS A 122 4.25 1.20 -25.65
C HIS A 122 4.45 2.35 -26.65
N THR A 123 5.59 3.06 -26.60
CA THR A 123 5.96 4.05 -27.63
C THR A 123 6.44 3.43 -28.94
N LEU A 124 6.92 2.17 -28.95
CA LEU A 124 7.38 1.52 -30.19
C LEU A 124 6.24 0.90 -31.00
N HIS A 125 5.17 0.41 -30.35
CA HIS A 125 3.98 -0.13 -31.02
C HIS A 125 3.02 0.93 -31.59
N SER A 126 3.27 2.22 -31.37
CA SER A 126 2.47 3.33 -31.92
C SER A 126 3.17 4.08 -33.06
N ILE A 127 4.41 3.68 -33.40
CA ILE A 127 5.24 4.31 -34.45
C ILE A 127 5.54 3.32 -35.60
N TYR A 128 5.10 2.06 -35.50
CA TYR A 128 5.05 1.10 -36.61
C TYR A 128 3.62 0.64 -36.87
#